data_AF-A0A938SZU4-F1
#
_entry.id   AF-A0A938SZU4-F1
#
_cell.length_a   1.000
_cell.length_b   1.000
_cell.length_c   1.000
_cell.angle_alpha   90.00
_cell.angle_beta   90.00
_cell.angle_gamma   90.00
#
_symmetry.space_group_name_H-M   'P 1'
#
loop_
_entity.id
_entity.type
_entity.pdbx_description
1 polymer ?
#
loop_
_entity_poly.entity_id
_entity_poly.type
_entity_poly.pdbx_seq_one_letter_code
_entity_poly.pdbx_strand_id
1 'polypeptide(L)'
;MQSLDVHRPGMPDLQFVLLVVALCTARLPSLNVPEPLRETIFDRCWALINDGPPPTTPEERVLDLRSGTELTLDAMAETIRGLLTEAGIATLTWTHQPSEPSRPSTPAAKPLIERLQKLYPEPPSSPDRGGTT
;
A
#
# COMPACT_ATOMS: atom_id res chain seq x y z
N MET A 1 -5.98 2.26 14.59
CA MET A 1 -5.99 3.43 13.70
C MET A 1 -4.55 3.82 13.44
N GLN A 2 -4.14 3.87 12.17
CA GLN A 2 -2.79 4.25 11.75
C GLN A 2 -2.84 5.63 11.08
N SER A 3 -1.73 6.37 11.16
CA SER A 3 -1.63 7.70 10.57
C SER A 3 -0.24 7.98 9.98
N LEU A 4 -0.20 8.83 8.96
CA LEU A 4 1.03 9.29 8.32
C LEU A 4 0.95 10.79 8.03
N ASP A 5 1.93 11.57 8.51
CA ASP A 5 2.09 12.97 8.13
C ASP A 5 2.65 13.04 6.70
N VAL A 6 1.93 13.72 5.80
CA VAL A 6 2.26 13.77 4.37
C VAL A 6 3.54 14.55 4.11
N HIS A 7 3.88 15.55 4.93
CA HIS A 7 5.06 16.38 4.75
C HIS A 7 6.26 15.87 5.55
N ARG A 8 6.01 15.23 6.70
CA ARG A 8 7.04 14.68 7.59
C ARG A 8 6.78 13.20 7.90
N PRO A 9 6.84 12.32 6.89
CA PRO A 9 6.46 10.92 7.06
C PRO A 9 7.46 10.12 7.91
N GLY A 10 8.65 10.65 8.21
CA GLY A 10 9.68 9.98 9.02
C GLY A 10 10.27 8.73 8.36
N MET A 11 10.10 8.58 7.04
CA MET A 11 10.59 7.46 6.24
C MET A 11 11.16 7.97 4.91
N PRO A 12 12.00 7.17 4.22
CA PRO A 12 12.52 7.50 2.89
C PRO A 12 11.40 7.63 1.84
N ASP A 13 11.62 8.43 0.80
CA ASP A 13 10.61 8.68 -0.23
C ASP A 13 10.16 7.40 -0.94
N LEU A 14 11.06 6.42 -1.13
CA LEU A 14 10.69 5.11 -1.69
C LEU A 14 9.61 4.42 -0.85
N GLN A 15 9.78 4.41 0.48
CA GLN A 15 8.80 3.80 1.38
C GLN A 15 7.50 4.61 1.41
N PHE A 16 7.60 5.94 1.40
CA PHE A 16 6.46 6.84 1.34
C PHE A 16 5.61 6.60 0.09
N VAL A 17 6.23 6.64 -1.10
CA VAL A 17 5.55 6.43 -2.38
C VAL A 17 4.88 5.06 -2.42
N LEU A 18 5.62 3.99 -2.08
CA LEU A 18 5.07 2.63 -2.08
C LEU A 18 3.88 2.48 -1.13
N LEU A 19 3.98 3.04 0.08
CA LEU A 19 2.89 2.98 1.06
C LEU A 19 1.65 3.73 0.57
N VAL A 20 1.79 4.98 0.12
CA VAL A 20 0.64 5.79 -0.31
C VAL A 20 -0.03 5.17 -1.53
N VAL A 21 0.75 4.68 -2.49
CA VAL A 21 0.21 3.99 -3.67
C VAL A 21 -0.52 2.71 -3.26
N ALA A 22 0.05 1.90 -2.37
CA ALA A 22 -0.60 0.70 -1.86
C ALA A 22 -1.91 1.04 -1.12
N LEU A 23 -1.95 2.10 -0.32
CA LEU A 23 -3.18 2.56 0.33
C LEU A 23 -4.24 2.99 -0.70
N CYS A 24 -3.83 3.65 -1.77
CA CYS A 24 -4.71 4.07 -2.85
C CYS A 24 -5.33 2.87 -3.59
N THR A 25 -4.58 1.79 -3.78
CA THR A 25 -5.06 0.58 -4.48
C THR A 25 -5.73 -0.46 -3.57
N ALA A 26 -5.49 -0.41 -2.26
CA ALA A 26 -6.05 -1.34 -1.28
C ALA A 26 -7.57 -1.19 -1.03
N ARG A 27 -8.27 -0.27 -1.71
CA ARG A 27 -9.72 -0.04 -1.61
C ARG A 27 -10.23 0.03 -0.17
N LEU A 28 -9.45 0.65 0.72
CA LEU A 28 -9.79 0.75 2.14
C LEU A 28 -10.92 1.78 2.33
N PRO A 29 -12.11 1.37 2.83
CA PRO A 29 -13.20 2.31 3.08
C PRO A 29 -12.87 3.28 4.23
N SER A 30 -11.95 2.88 5.11
CA SER A 30 -11.50 3.65 6.27
C SER A 30 -10.44 4.71 5.94
N LEU A 31 -9.88 4.70 4.72
CA LEU A 31 -8.86 5.68 4.31
C LEU A 31 -9.52 7.03 4.03
N ASN A 32 -8.99 8.10 4.62
CA ASN A 32 -9.48 9.48 4.50
C ASN A 32 -9.14 10.17 3.16
N VAL A 33 -8.86 9.41 2.12
CA VAL A 33 -8.62 9.90 0.76
C VAL A 33 -9.81 9.50 -0.10
N PRO A 34 -10.50 10.40 -0.79
CA PRO A 34 -11.60 10.05 -1.70
C PRO A 34 -11.12 9.14 -2.84
N GLU A 35 -11.97 8.20 -3.28
CA GLU A 35 -11.62 7.25 -4.36
C GLU A 35 -11.15 7.93 -5.66
N PRO A 36 -11.78 9.02 -6.17
CA PRO A 36 -11.29 9.71 -7.36
C PRO A 36 -9.87 10.29 -7.21
N LEU A 37 -9.52 10.72 -5.99
CA LEU A 37 -8.17 11.21 -5.69
C LEU A 37 -7.15 10.08 -5.64
N ARG A 38 -7.53 8.91 -5.10
CA ARG A 38 -6.68 7.70 -5.11
C ARG A 38 -6.35 7.25 -6.52
N GLU A 39 -7.35 7.25 -7.41
CA GLU A 39 -7.16 6.93 -8.83
C GLU A 39 -6.23 7.94 -9.50
N THR A 40 -6.47 9.24 -9.26
CA THR A 40 -5.63 10.32 -9.79
C THR A 40 -4.17 10.19 -9.33
N ILE A 41 -3.94 9.92 -8.04
CA ILE A 41 -2.58 9.72 -7.50
C ILE A 41 -1.90 8.55 -8.23
N PHE A 42 -2.59 7.42 -8.38
CA PHE A 42 -2.04 6.26 -9.08
C PHE A 42 -1.73 6.59 -10.54
N ASP A 43 -2.66 7.19 -11.27
CA ASP A 43 -2.53 7.49 -12.70
C ASP A 43 -1.36 8.43 -12.96
N ARG A 44 -1.18 9.45 -12.11
CA ARG A 44 -0.06 10.39 -12.23
C ARG A 44 1.28 9.72 -11.95
N CYS A 45 1.36 8.87 -10.92
CA CYS A 45 2.58 8.10 -10.64
C CYS A 45 2.87 7.10 -11.77
N TRP A 46 1.84 6.43 -12.30
CA TRP A 46 1.97 5.48 -13.40
C TRP A 46 2.58 6.12 -14.65
N ALA A 47 2.09 7.30 -15.04
CA ALA A 47 2.57 8.04 -16.20
C ALA A 47 4.02 8.51 -16.09
N LEU A 48 4.62 8.52 -14.88
CA LEU A 48 6.02 8.87 -14.69
C LEU A 48 7.00 7.73 -15.03
N ILE A 49 6.52 6.48 -15.05
CA ILE A 49 7.36 5.29 -15.27
C ILE A 49 6.88 4.39 -16.41
N ASN A 50 5.70 4.64 -16.98
CA ASN A 50 5.15 3.84 -18.07
C ASN A 50 4.68 4.73 -19.22
N ASP A 51 4.89 4.25 -20.44
CA ASP A 51 4.48 4.96 -21.67
C ASP A 51 2.99 4.74 -22.04
N GLY A 52 2.29 3.83 -21.35
CA GLY A 52 0.91 3.45 -21.63
C GLY A 52 -0.08 3.89 -20.56
N PRO A 53 -1.40 3.76 -20.81
CA PRO A 53 -2.41 4.03 -19.80
C PRO A 53 -2.31 3.03 -18.63
N PRO A 54 -2.73 3.43 -17.42
CA PRO A 54 -2.76 2.54 -16.27
C PRO A 54 -3.76 1.39 -16.48
N PRO A 55 -3.52 0.22 -15.85
CA PRO A 55 -4.43 -0.92 -15.94
C PRO A 55 -5.84 -0.56 -15.46
N THR A 56 -6.85 -1.00 -16.20
CA THR A 56 -8.27 -0.84 -15.84
C THR A 56 -8.67 -1.80 -14.72
N THR A 57 -8.03 -2.96 -14.67
CA THR A 57 -8.23 -3.99 -13.64
C THR A 57 -7.52 -3.57 -12.34
N PRO A 58 -8.23 -3.35 -11.23
CA PRO A 58 -7.64 -2.87 -9.97
C PRO A 58 -6.51 -3.75 -9.44
N GLU A 59 -6.61 -5.06 -9.63
CA GLU A 59 -5.65 -6.05 -9.15
C GLU A 59 -4.30 -5.95 -9.88
N GLU A 60 -4.29 -5.39 -11.08
CA GLU A 60 -3.12 -5.17 -11.93
C GLU A 60 -2.46 -3.81 -11.68
N ARG A 61 -3.09 -2.92 -10.90
CA ARG A 61 -2.59 -1.59 -10.56
C ARG A 61 -1.43 -1.68 -9.56
N VAL A 62 -0.28 -2.10 -10.06
CA VAL A 62 0.97 -2.24 -9.32
C VAL A 62 2.02 -1.34 -9.96
N LEU A 63 2.64 -0.46 -9.17
CA LEU A 63 3.79 0.31 -9.63
C LEU A 63 5.07 -0.50 -9.45
N ASP A 64 5.81 -0.70 -10.54
CA ASP A 64 7.15 -1.27 -10.50
C ASP A 64 8.18 -0.14 -10.52
N LEU A 65 8.79 0.13 -9.37
CA LEU A 65 9.79 1.19 -9.21
C LEU A 65 11.23 0.71 -9.46
N ARG A 66 11.44 -0.56 -9.83
CA ARG A 66 12.81 -1.12 -9.98
C ARG A 66 13.61 -0.47 -11.11
N SER A 67 12.93 0.02 -12.13
CA SER A 67 13.52 0.77 -13.25
C SER A 67 13.54 2.28 -13.02
N GLY A 68 12.96 2.77 -11.92
CA GLY A 68 12.88 4.19 -11.61
C GLY A 68 14.24 4.79 -11.25
N THR A 69 14.45 6.05 -11.63
CA THR A 69 15.59 6.86 -11.16
C THR A 69 15.24 7.58 -9.86
N GLU A 70 16.24 8.08 -9.13
CA GLU A 70 16.01 8.94 -7.96
C GLU A 70 15.15 10.16 -8.33
N LEU A 71 15.41 10.79 -9.49
CA LEU A 71 14.61 11.90 -10.00
C LEU A 71 13.14 11.51 -10.22
N THR A 72 12.89 10.30 -10.71
CA THR A 72 11.53 9.78 -10.89
C THR A 72 10.83 9.58 -9.55
N LEU A 73 11.56 9.06 -8.56
CA LEU A 73 11.04 8.86 -7.21
C LEU A 73 10.70 10.21 -6.54
N ASP A 74 11.57 11.20 -6.65
CA ASP A 74 11.35 12.55 -6.15
C ASP A 74 10.10 13.17 -6.79
N ALA A 75 9.97 13.06 -8.13
CA ALA A 75 8.80 13.54 -8.85
C ALA A 75 7.49 12.86 -8.39
N MET A 76 7.53 11.56 -8.09
CA MET A 76 6.38 10.84 -7.52
C MET A 76 6.03 11.35 -6.13
N ALA A 77 7.03 11.50 -5.25
CA ALA A 77 6.83 11.98 -3.89
C ALA A 77 6.20 13.38 -3.89
N GLU A 78 6.74 14.29 -4.70
CA GLU A 78 6.20 15.66 -4.86
C GLU A 78 4.79 15.65 -5.47
N THR A 79 4.53 14.80 -6.47
CA THR A 79 3.19 14.66 -7.05
C THR A 79 2.17 14.21 -5.99
N ILE A 80 2.52 13.23 -5.17
CA ILE A 80 1.66 12.74 -4.09
C ILE A 80 1.42 13.84 -3.06
N ARG A 81 2.48 14.52 -2.60
CA ARG A 81 2.38 15.60 -1.62
C ARG A 81 1.52 16.75 -2.15
N GLY A 82 1.72 17.15 -3.40
CA GLY A 82 0.94 18.18 -4.08
C GLY A 82 -0.56 17.84 -4.12
N LEU A 83 -0.91 16.68 -4.68
CA LEU A 83 -2.31 16.25 -4.80
C LEU A 83 -3.02 16.13 -3.45
N LEU A 84 -2.35 15.60 -2.43
CA LEU A 84 -2.91 15.51 -1.09
C LEU A 84 -3.07 16.89 -0.43
N THR A 85 -2.09 17.78 -0.60
CA THR A 85 -2.15 19.15 -0.07
C THR A 85 -3.28 19.96 -0.71
N GLU A 86 -3.44 19.86 -2.03
CA GLU A 86 -4.53 20.50 -2.78
C GLU A 86 -5.90 20.04 -2.30
N ALA A 87 -6.01 18.76 -1.92
CA ALA A 87 -7.22 18.20 -1.32
C ALA A 87 -7.40 18.53 0.18
N GLY A 88 -6.48 19.29 0.79
CA GLY A 88 -6.51 19.64 2.21
C GLY A 88 -6.11 18.49 3.15
N ILE A 89 -5.45 17.45 2.63
CA ILE A 89 -5.07 16.24 3.37
C ILE A 89 -3.60 16.34 3.79
N ALA A 90 -3.35 16.85 5.00
CA ALA A 90 -2.01 16.90 5.59
C ALA A 90 -1.61 15.61 6.31
N THR A 91 -2.58 14.77 6.68
CA THR A 91 -2.35 13.51 7.40
C THR A 91 -3.24 12.43 6.82
N LEU A 92 -2.63 11.34 6.37
CA LEU A 92 -3.37 10.13 5.98
C LEU A 92 -3.75 9.37 7.23
N THR A 93 -4.99 8.88 7.29
CA THR A 93 -5.49 8.05 8.37
C THR A 93 -6.25 6.86 7.79
N TRP A 94 -5.96 5.66 8.29
CA TRP A 94 -6.65 4.45 7.88
C TRP A 94 -6.74 3.47 9.04
N THR A 95 -7.68 2.53 8.92
CA THR A 95 -7.74 1.38 9.80
C THR A 95 -7.64 0.12 8.95
N HIS A 96 -6.57 -0.62 9.16
CA HIS A 96 -6.39 -1.94 8.57
C HIS A 96 -6.38 -2.96 9.71
N GLN A 97 -7.42 -3.78 9.81
CA GLN A 97 -7.28 -5.03 10.55
C GLN A 97 -6.33 -5.93 9.73
N PRO A 98 -5.45 -6.71 10.37
CA PRO A 98 -4.66 -7.70 9.66
C PRO A 98 -5.59 -8.56 8.81
N SER A 99 -5.47 -8.45 7.49
CA SER A 99 -6.24 -9.25 6.55
C SER A 99 -5.44 -10.52 6.25
N GLU A 100 -6.11 -11.67 6.16
CA GLU A 100 -5.47 -12.86 5.60
C GLU A 100 -4.98 -12.56 4.17
N PRO A 101 -3.83 -13.13 3.74
CA PRO A 101 -3.30 -12.92 2.42
C PRO A 101 -4.34 -13.30 1.35
N SER A 102 -4.85 -12.30 0.64
CA SER A 102 -5.94 -12.46 -0.33
C SER A 102 -5.48 -13.04 -1.68
N ARG A 103 -4.16 -13.10 -1.91
CA ARG A 103 -3.59 -13.65 -3.14
C ARG A 103 -3.17 -15.11 -2.93
N PRO A 104 -3.68 -16.05 -3.75
CA PRO A 104 -3.11 -17.38 -3.77
C PRO A 104 -1.64 -17.27 -4.15
N SER A 105 -0.78 -17.84 -3.33
CA SER A 105 0.65 -17.80 -3.57
C SER A 105 0.96 -18.48 -4.91
N THR A 106 1.91 -17.92 -5.66
CA THR A 106 2.32 -18.54 -6.92
C THR A 106 2.84 -19.96 -6.67
N PRO A 107 2.75 -20.88 -7.64
CA PRO A 107 3.28 -22.23 -7.49
C PRO A 107 4.75 -22.26 -7.08
N ALA A 108 5.54 -21.28 -7.56
CA ALA A 108 6.95 -21.10 -7.21
C ALA A 108 7.17 -20.64 -5.76
N ALA A 109 6.20 -19.97 -5.14
CA ALA A 109 6.27 -19.51 -3.75
C ALA A 109 5.88 -20.58 -2.72
N LYS A 110 5.12 -21.62 -3.11
CA LYS A 110 4.72 -22.73 -2.22
C LYS A 110 5.88 -23.37 -1.43
N PRO A 111 7.00 -23.78 -2.05
CA PRO A 111 8.10 -24.39 -1.29
C PRO A 111 8.75 -23.41 -0.30
N LEU A 112 8.70 -22.10 -0.55
CA LEU A 112 9.21 -21.09 0.37
C LEU A 112 8.29 -20.91 1.58
N ILE A 113 6.98 -20.96 1.36
CA ILE A 113 5.96 -20.86 2.42
C ILE A 113 6.05 -22.07 3.36
N GLU A 114 6.15 -23.28 2.81
CA GLU A 114 6.33 -24.50 3.60
C GLU A 114 7.62 -24.48 4.42
N ARG A 115 8.69 -23.88 3.90
CA ARG A 115 9.94 -23.68 4.65
C ARG A 115 9.78 -22.65 5.77
N LEU A 116 9.09 -21.53 5.51
CA LEU A 116 8.84 -20.51 6.51
C LEU A 116 7.98 -21.03 7.66
N GLN A 117 6.92 -21.80 7.37
CA GLN A 117 6.05 -22.42 8.38
C GLN A 117 6.79 -23.39 9.30
N LYS A 118 7.82 -24.08 8.79
CA LYS A 118 8.68 -24.96 9.60
C LYS A 118 9.63 -24.17 10.51
N LEU A 119 10.09 -22.99 10.06
CA LEU A 119 11.02 -22.15 10.80
C LEU A 119 10.32 -21.29 11.87
N TYR A 120 9.09 -20.87 11.57
CA TYR A 120 8.25 -20.05 12.43
C TYR A 120 6.87 -20.69 12.53
N PRO A 121 6.73 -21.78 13.32
CA PRO A 121 5.42 -22.35 13.58
C PRO A 121 4.54 -21.30 14.27
N GLU A 122 3.29 -21.19 13.85
CA GLU A 122 2.35 -20.26 14.51
C GLU A 122 2.25 -20.58 15.99
N PRO A 123 2.30 -19.57 16.88
CA PRO A 123 2.07 -19.79 18.29
C PRO A 123 0.67 -20.40 18.49
N PRO A 124 0.50 -21.32 19.46
CA PRO A 124 -0.81 -21.92 19.70
C PRO A 124 -1.83 -20.80 19.92
N SER A 125 -2.90 -20.85 19.12
CA SER A 125 -4.03 -19.92 19.26
C SER A 125 -4.45 -19.91 20.72
N SER A 126 -4.38 -18.73 21.35
CA SER A 126 -4.74 -18.60 22.76
C SER A 126 -6.20 -19.02 22.90
N PRO A 127 -6.54 -19.92 23.85
CA PRO A 127 -7.92 -20.35 24.00
C PRO A 127 -8.81 -19.14 24.31
N ASP A 128 -9.91 -19.08 23.56
CA ASP A 128 -11.02 -18.18 23.70
C ASP A 128 -11.35 -17.94 25.18
N ARG A 129 -11.20 -16.69 25.64
CA ARG A 129 -11.63 -16.29 26.97
C ARG A 129 -13.00 -15.60 26.86
N GLY A 130 -14.02 -16.40 26.61
CA GLY A 130 -15.39 -16.17 27.03
C GLY A 130 -15.96 -17.50 27.52
N GLY A 131 -16.69 -17.64 28.61
CA GLY A 131 -17.21 -16.77 29.65
C GLY A 131 -18.06 -17.67 30.57
N THR A 132 -18.48 -17.13 31.72
CA THR A 132 -19.55 -17.61 32.63
C THR A 132 -19.38 -18.93 33.38
N THR A 133 -19.19 -18.84 34.70
CA THR A 133 -20.25 -19.04 35.72
C THR A 133 -19.79 -18.43 37.04
#